data_AF-A0A5R9BWL4-F1
#
_entry.id   AF-A0A5R9BWL4-F1
#
_cell.length_a   1.000
_cell.length_b   1.000
_cell.length_c   1.000
_cell.angle_alpha   90.00
_cell.angle_beta   90.00
_cell.angle_gamma   90.00
#
_symmetry.space_group_name_H-M   'P 1'
#
loop_
_entity.id
_entity.type
_entity.pdbx_description
1 polymer ?
#
loop_
_entity_poly.entity_id
_entity_poly.type
_entity_poly.pdbx_seq_one_letter_code
_entity_poly.pdbx_strand_id
1 'polypeptide(L)'
;MNTKNSLIALVIIDLLFFSTYFIYLMFPIYLGYYPIGIAQILLLIICLVFFGIYGKRVFKSAEAEKDKLVQYVPIILLVVGYLISMCIIAISIFWWVAFMP
;
A
#
# COMPACT_ATOMS: atom_id res chain seq x y z
N MET A 1 6.38 2.76 -14.95
CA MET A 1 4.98 2.93 -14.52
C MET A 1 4.62 4.41 -14.53
N ASN A 2 3.50 4.82 -15.16
CA ASN A 2 3.09 6.23 -15.11
C ASN A 2 2.43 6.59 -13.76
N THR A 3 2.30 7.88 -13.41
CA THR A 3 1.66 8.32 -12.15
C THR A 3 0.22 7.81 -12.05
N LYS A 4 -0.53 7.84 -13.16
CA LYS A 4 -1.88 7.26 -13.26
C LYS A 4 -1.89 5.76 -12.93
N ASN A 5 -0.98 4.98 -13.50
CA ASN A 5 -0.92 3.53 -13.25
C ASN A 5 -0.53 3.24 -11.79
N SER A 6 0.31 4.10 -11.21
CA SER A 6 0.77 3.97 -9.83
C SER A 6 -0.33 4.31 -8.84
N LEU A 7 -1.22 5.27 -9.18
CA LEU A 7 -2.46 5.55 -8.45
C LEU A 7 -3.43 4.37 -8.52
N ILE A 8 -3.64 3.81 -9.72
CA ILE A 8 -4.51 2.64 -9.90
C ILE A 8 -4.01 1.46 -9.07
N ALA A 9 -2.70 1.21 -9.06
CA ALA A 9 -2.10 0.16 -8.25
C ALA A 9 -2.36 0.39 -6.74
N LEU A 10 -2.17 1.63 -6.26
CA LEU A 10 -2.45 1.99 -4.86
C LEU A 10 -3.92 1.75 -4.50
N VAL A 11 -4.86 2.20 -5.34
CA VAL A 11 -6.30 2.00 -5.12
C VAL A 11 -6.67 0.52 -5.11
N ILE A 12 -6.07 -0.30 -5.98
CA ILE A 12 -6.29 -1.75 -5.98
C ILE A 12 -5.78 -2.38 -4.69
N ILE A 13 -4.57 -1.99 -4.24
CA ILE A 13 -3.99 -2.48 -2.98
C ILE A 13 -4.90 -2.11 -1.81
N ASP A 14 -5.35 -0.85 -1.73
CA ASP A 14 -6.22 -0.38 -0.66
C ASP A 14 -7.57 -1.11 -0.68
N LEU A 15 -8.18 -1.30 -1.87
CA LEU A 15 -9.43 -2.02 -2.01
C LEU A 15 -9.31 -3.48 -1.57
N LEU A 16 -8.22 -4.16 -1.95
CA LEU A 16 -7.93 -5.52 -1.50
C LEU A 16 -7.72 -5.58 0.01
N PHE A 17 -6.97 -4.62 0.58
CA PHE A 17 -6.79 -4.51 2.02
C PHE A 17 -8.13 -4.33 2.75
N PHE A 18 -8.94 -3.34 2.36
CA PHE A 18 -10.25 -3.11 2.98
C PHE A 18 -11.18 -4.31 2.82
N SER A 19 -11.16 -5.00 1.67
CA SER A 19 -11.99 -6.20 1.46
C SER A 19 -11.58 -7.33 2.40
N THR A 20 -10.27 -7.61 2.52
CA THR A 20 -9.77 -8.65 3.43
C THR A 20 -10.02 -8.30 4.90
N TYR A 21 -9.86 -7.04 5.28
CA TYR A 21 -10.14 -6.55 6.62
C TYR A 21 -11.65 -6.56 6.94
N PHE A 22 -12.50 -6.26 5.98
CA PHE A 22 -13.95 -6.35 6.14
C PHE A 22 -14.42 -7.80 6.36
N ILE A 23 -13.86 -8.74 5.60
CA ILE A 23 -14.14 -10.19 5.80
C ILE A 23 -13.75 -10.61 7.22
N TYR A 24 -12.61 -10.15 7.71
CA TYR A 24 -12.16 -10.38 9.09
C TYR A 24 -13.16 -9.88 10.13
N LEU A 25 -13.71 -8.68 9.95
CA LEU A 25 -14.71 -8.12 10.87
C LEU A 25 -16.04 -8.88 10.84
N MET A 26 -16.49 -9.32 9.66
CA MET A 26 -17.81 -9.96 9.50
C MET A 26 -17.82 -11.44 9.92
N PHE A 27 -16.69 -12.14 9.77
CA PHE A 27 -16.57 -13.55 10.07
C PHE A 27 -15.34 -13.81 10.96
N PRO A 28 -15.43 -13.53 12.27
CA PRO A 28 -14.35 -13.80 13.24
C PRO A 28 -14.23 -15.31 13.54
N ILE A 29 -14.18 -16.13 12.50
CA ILE A 29 -13.98 -17.58 12.61
C ILE A 29 -12.46 -17.79 12.70
N TYR A 30 -12.02 -18.47 13.76
CA TYR A 30 -10.59 -18.74 14.07
C TYR A 30 -9.76 -19.27 12.89
N LEU A 31 -10.38 -20.08 12.02
CA LEU A 31 -9.73 -20.66 10.83
C LEU A 31 -9.44 -19.62 9.73
N GLY A 32 -10.19 -18.53 9.67
CA GLY A 32 -9.96 -17.41 8.75
C GLY A 32 -8.90 -16.42 9.25
N TYR A 33 -8.58 -16.45 10.54
CA TYR A 33 -7.64 -15.52 11.17
C TYR A 33 -6.25 -15.62 10.53
N TYR A 34 -5.72 -16.84 10.37
CA TYR A 34 -4.38 -17.07 9.85
C TYR A 34 -4.21 -16.71 8.36
N PRO A 35 -5.09 -17.16 7.44
CA PRO A 35 -5.00 -16.80 6.03
C PRO A 35 -5.12 -15.30 5.77
N ILE A 36 -5.92 -14.57 6.55
CA ILE A 36 -6.11 -13.13 6.38
C ILE A 36 -4.84 -12.37 6.75
N GLY A 37 -4.18 -12.72 7.87
CA GLY A 37 -2.90 -12.11 8.23
C GLY A 37 -1.80 -12.34 7.19
N ILE A 38 -1.71 -13.57 6.65
CA ILE A 38 -0.79 -13.88 5.55
C ILE A 38 -1.11 -13.04 4.31
N ALA A 39 -2.40 -12.88 3.96
CA ALA A 39 -2.81 -12.02 2.85
C ALA A 39 -2.41 -10.55 3.06
N GLN A 40 -2.53 -10.03 4.28
CA GLN A 40 -2.09 -8.67 4.62
C GLN A 40 -0.56 -8.50 4.52
N ILE A 41 0.22 -9.50 4.94
CA ILE A 41 1.68 -9.50 4.76
C ILE A 41 2.05 -9.46 3.28
N LEU A 42 1.40 -10.28 2.45
CA LEU A 42 1.61 -10.28 1.00
C LEU A 42 1.22 -8.93 0.38
N LEU A 43 0.11 -8.33 0.81
CA LEU A 43 -0.31 -6.99 0.39
C LEU A 43 0.73 -5.93 0.76
N LEU A 44 1.33 -5.99 1.95
CA LEU A 44 2.41 -5.09 2.35
C LEU A 44 3.64 -5.23 1.46
N ILE A 45 4.05 -6.46 1.15
CA ILE A 45 5.18 -6.73 0.25
C ILE A 45 4.89 -6.18 -1.14
N ILE A 46 3.70 -6.41 -1.69
CA ILE A 46 3.28 -5.86 -2.99
C ILE A 46 3.32 -4.34 -2.94
N CYS A 47 2.78 -3.71 -1.89
CA CYS A 47 2.80 -2.26 -1.72
C CYS A 47 4.22 -1.68 -1.70
N LEU A 48 5.14 -2.33 -0.97
CA LEU A 48 6.57 -1.97 -0.94
C LEU A 48 7.23 -2.08 -2.32
N VAL A 49 6.93 -3.14 -3.08
CA VAL A 49 7.47 -3.35 -4.43
C VAL A 49 6.98 -2.24 -5.37
N PHE A 50 5.67 -1.94 -5.37
CA PHE A 50 5.11 -0.88 -6.20
C PHE A 50 5.63 0.51 -5.80
N PHE A 51 5.78 0.77 -4.50
CA PHE A 51 6.40 1.99 -4.00
C PHE A 51 7.86 2.11 -4.47
N GLY A 52 8.65 1.04 -4.39
CA GLY A 52 10.04 1.03 -4.86
C GLY A 52 10.17 1.25 -6.36
N ILE A 53 9.29 0.65 -7.17
CA ILE A 53 9.24 0.87 -8.62
C ILE A 53 8.87 2.32 -8.95
N TYR A 54 7.89 2.88 -8.23
CA TYR A 54 7.48 4.27 -8.40
C TYR A 54 8.59 5.25 -7.99
N GLY A 55 9.18 5.05 -6.80
CA GLY A 55 10.25 5.87 -6.26
C GLY A 55 11.46 5.94 -7.19
N LYS A 56 11.94 4.80 -7.70
CA LYS A 56 13.05 4.77 -8.68
C LYS A 56 12.78 5.65 -9.91
N ARG A 57 11.55 5.69 -10.40
CA ARG A 57 11.17 6.55 -11.53
C ARG A 57 11.15 8.02 -11.13
N VAL A 58 10.58 8.34 -9.97
CA VAL A 58 10.52 9.73 -9.48
C VAL A 58 11.92 10.31 -9.33
N PHE A 59 12.86 9.56 -8.73
CA PHE A 59 14.25 9.98 -8.62
C PHE A 59 14.90 10.23 -9.99
N LYS A 60 14.69 9.32 -10.96
CA LYS A 60 15.25 9.48 -12.32
C LYS A 60 14.64 10.66 -13.09
N SER A 61 13.37 10.96 -12.87
CA SER A 61 12.68 12.10 -13.50
C SER A 61 13.03 13.44 -12.85
N ALA A 62 13.22 13.48 -11.54
CA ALA A 62 13.64 14.68 -10.81
C ALA A 62 15.04 15.17 -11.22
N GLU A 63 15.92 14.24 -11.64
CA GLU A 63 17.25 14.56 -12.15
C GLU A 63 17.22 15.18 -13.56
N ALA A 64 16.14 14.95 -14.33
CA ALA A 64 16.01 15.38 -15.73
C ALA A 64 15.18 16.66 -15.92
N GLU A 65 14.22 16.97 -15.04
CA GLU A 65 13.33 18.15 -15.17
C GLU A 65 13.30 18.98 -13.87
N LYS A 66 14.22 19.95 -13.77
CA LYS A 66 14.36 20.82 -12.58
C LYS A 66 13.26 21.87 -12.37
N ASP A 67 12.41 22.18 -13.36
CA ASP A 67 11.69 23.46 -13.38
C ASP A 67 10.15 23.43 -13.31
N LYS A 68 9.49 22.28 -13.08
CA LYS A 68 8.01 22.23 -13.05
C LYS A 68 7.45 21.83 -11.69
N LEU A 69 7.37 22.78 -10.75
CA LEU A 69 6.70 22.66 -9.44
C LEU A 69 5.30 22.02 -9.52
N VAL A 70 4.53 22.32 -10.58
CA VAL A 70 3.16 21.80 -10.80
C VAL A 70 3.14 20.27 -10.98
N GLN A 71 4.24 19.66 -11.44
CA GLN A 71 4.33 18.21 -11.60
C GLN A 71 4.68 17.47 -10.30
N TYR A 72 5.19 18.17 -9.28
CA TYR A 72 5.60 17.55 -8.01
C TYR A 72 4.41 17.28 -7.07
N VAL A 73 3.35 18.08 -7.14
CA VAL A 73 2.15 17.90 -6.30
C VAL A 73 1.54 16.50 -6.40
N PRO A 74 1.20 15.97 -7.60
CA PRO A 74 0.64 14.62 -7.72
C PRO A 74 1.65 13.53 -7.33
N ILE A 75 2.95 13.81 -7.43
CA ILE A 75 4.01 12.88 -7.03
C ILE A 75 4.07 12.77 -5.50
N ILE A 76 4.13 13.90 -4.82
CA ILE A 76 4.15 13.97 -3.35
C ILE A 76 2.89 13.31 -2.78
N LEU A 77 1.72 13.63 -3.34
CA LEU A 77 0.45 13.02 -2.92
C LEU A 77 0.49 11.49 -3.05
N LEU A 78 1.06 10.97 -4.14
CA LEU A 78 1.18 9.53 -4.33
C LEU A 78 2.13 8.90 -3.33
N VAL A 79 3.28 9.52 -3.08
CA VAL A 79 4.26 9.05 -2.08
C VAL A 79 3.62 8.99 -0.70
N VAL A 80 2.91 10.05 -0.30
CA VAL A 80 2.17 10.10 0.97
C VAL A 80 1.10 9.01 1.01
N GLY A 81 0.37 8.79 -0.09
CA GLY A 81 -0.62 7.72 -0.20
C GLY A 81 -0.01 6.33 0.06
N TYR A 82 1.08 5.99 -0.63
CA TYR A 82 1.79 4.73 -0.37
C TYR A 82 2.27 4.60 1.08
N LEU A 83 2.81 5.67 1.67
CA LEU A 83 3.26 5.66 3.07
C LEU A 83 2.11 5.41 4.04
N ILE A 84 0.97 6.07 3.84
CA ILE A 84 -0.23 5.87 4.66
C ILE A 84 -0.72 4.43 4.53
N SER A 85 -0.86 3.90 3.31
CA SER A 85 -1.29 2.52 3.09
C SER A 85 -0.34 1.51 3.73
N MET A 86 0.97 1.70 3.60
CA MET A 86 1.97 0.84 4.26
C MET A 86 1.83 0.87 5.78
N CYS A 87 1.65 2.05 6.40
CA CYS A 87 1.45 2.16 7.84
C CYS A 87 0.18 1.46 8.30
N ILE A 88 -0.94 1.63 7.58
CA ILE A 88 -2.22 1.00 7.93
C ILE A 88 -2.12 -0.53 7.84
N ILE A 89 -1.56 -1.05 6.75
CA ILE A 89 -1.37 -2.49 6.57
C ILE A 89 -0.43 -3.04 7.65
N ALA A 90 0.66 -2.34 7.98
CA ALA A 90 1.59 -2.76 9.03
C ALA A 90 0.95 -2.78 10.43
N ILE A 91 0.13 -1.76 10.77
CA ILE A 91 -0.63 -1.73 12.03
C ILE A 91 -1.62 -2.90 12.08
N SER A 92 -2.29 -3.20 10.98
CA SER A 92 -3.22 -4.33 10.89
C SER A 92 -2.51 -5.68 11.11
N ILE A 93 -1.35 -5.88 10.50
CA ILE A 93 -0.51 -7.07 10.73
C ILE A 93 -0.05 -7.12 12.19
N PHE A 94 0.37 -5.99 12.77
CA PHE A 94 0.78 -5.94 14.17
C PHE A 94 -0.36 -6.36 15.10
N TRP A 95 -1.58 -5.85 14.90
CA TRP A 95 -2.74 -6.30 15.65
C TRP A 95 -3.02 -7.79 15.44
N TRP A 96 -2.93 -8.26 14.20
CA TRP A 96 -3.08 -9.69 13.91
C TRP A 96 -2.06 -10.56 14.68
N VAL A 97 -0.79 -10.15 14.76
CA VAL A 97 0.22 -10.90 15.53
C VAL A 97 0.01 -10.75 17.04
N ALA A 98 -0.34 -9.56 17.51
CA ALA A 98 -0.49 -9.27 18.94
C ALA A 98 -1.72 -9.91 19.58
N PHE A 99 -2.78 -10.11 18.80
CA PHE A 99 -4.03 -10.76 19.23
C PHE A 99 -4.16 -12.18 18.68
N MET A 100 -3.05 -12.74 18.19
CA MET A 100 -2.96 -14.13 17.80
C MET A 100 -3.11 -15.01 19.05
N PRO A 101 -3.98 -16.02 19.01
CA PRO A 101 -4.28 -16.87 20.17
C PRO A 101 -3.20 -17.91 20.49
#